data_AF-A0A2I8VJL9-F1
#
_entry.id   AF-A0A2I8VJL9-F1
#
_cell.length_a   1.000
_cell.length_b   1.000
_cell.length_c   1.000
_cell.angle_alpha   90.00
_cell.angle_beta   90.00
_cell.angle_gamma   90.00
#
_symmetry.space_group_name_H-M   'P 1'
#
loop_
_entity.id
_entity.type
_entity.pdbx_description
1 polymer ?
#
loop_
_entity_poly.entity_id
_entity_poly.type
_entity_poly.pdbx_seq_one_letter_code
_entity_poly.pdbx_strand_id
1 'polypeptide(L)'
;MADDGGGDRDDGDDVNATPDDGVDTGTTPDANSFETPVRRGSVDLRTRDGEAVHHDEAFVRYEREAFVVSTDGSFAGERTERYPKSVVAWIQVRHPRR
;
A
#
# COMPACT_ATOMS: atom_id res chain seq x y z
N MET A 1 -38.68 5.40 -54.07
CA MET A 1 -37.31 5.10 -54.54
C MET A 1 -36.37 5.94 -53.68
N ALA A 2 -35.29 5.31 -53.25
CA ALA A 2 -34.19 5.83 -52.42
C ALA A 2 -33.46 7.00 -53.14
N ASP A 3 -32.52 7.76 -52.58
CA ASP A 3 -31.36 7.44 -51.73
C ASP A 3 -30.99 8.72 -50.95
N ASP A 4 -30.70 8.70 -49.65
CA ASP A 4 -29.47 8.20 -48.99
C ASP A 4 -28.17 8.81 -49.57
N GLY A 5 -27.54 9.66 -48.75
CA GLY A 5 -26.27 10.31 -49.03
C GLY A 5 -26.12 11.52 -48.13
N GLY A 6 -25.20 11.60 -47.19
CA GLY A 6 -23.96 10.87 -46.99
C GLY A 6 -23.05 11.85 -46.26
N GLY A 7 -22.60 11.50 -45.07
CA GLY A 7 -21.89 12.43 -44.20
C GLY A 7 -21.21 11.70 -43.05
N ASP A 8 -20.20 10.91 -43.40
CA ASP A 8 -19.11 10.49 -42.54
C ASP A 8 -18.69 11.60 -41.57
N ARG A 9 -18.78 11.30 -40.27
CA ARG A 9 -17.74 11.65 -39.30
C ARG A 9 -17.62 10.52 -38.28
N ASP A 10 -16.75 9.58 -38.63
CA ASP A 10 -15.85 8.94 -37.68
C ASP A 10 -15.12 10.02 -36.88
N ASP A 11 -15.64 10.32 -35.69
CA ASP A 11 -14.91 10.91 -34.58
C ASP A 11 -14.97 9.80 -33.51
N GLY A 12 -13.97 8.96 -33.46
CA GLY A 12 -12.79 9.32 -32.70
C GLY A 12 -12.99 8.81 -31.28
N ASP A 13 -12.85 7.50 -31.14
CA ASP A 13 -12.10 6.85 -30.06
C ASP A 13 -11.50 7.82 -29.04
N ASP A 14 -12.19 8.04 -27.91
CA ASP A 14 -11.60 8.16 -26.55
C ASP A 14 -12.71 8.33 -25.50
N VAL A 15 -13.72 7.43 -25.49
CA VAL A 15 -14.59 7.29 -24.33
C VAL A 15 -13.87 6.45 -23.29
N ASN A 16 -12.94 7.11 -22.61
CA ASN A 16 -12.54 6.78 -21.26
C ASN A 16 -12.26 5.28 -21.10
N ALA A 17 -11.17 4.84 -21.73
CA ALA A 17 -10.42 3.71 -21.19
C ALA A 17 -9.92 4.14 -19.80
N THR A 18 -10.83 4.15 -18.80
CA THR A 18 -10.45 3.99 -17.41
C THR A 18 -9.50 2.81 -17.44
N PRO A 19 -8.22 2.97 -17.08
CA PRO A 19 -7.41 1.81 -16.83
C PRO A 19 -8.16 1.03 -15.74
N ASP A 20 -8.69 -0.12 -16.15
CA ASP A 20 -8.78 -1.31 -15.33
C ASP A 20 -7.35 -1.65 -14.92
N ASP A 21 -6.75 -0.80 -14.08
CA ASP A 21 -5.72 -1.24 -13.17
C ASP A 21 -6.52 -1.65 -11.96
N GLY A 22 -6.94 -2.91 -11.97
CA GLY A 22 -7.53 -3.60 -10.84
C GLY A 22 -6.58 -3.50 -9.65
N VAL A 23 -6.61 -2.34 -9.00
CA VAL A 23 -6.28 -2.23 -7.60
C VAL A 23 -7.27 -3.16 -6.93
N ASP A 24 -6.79 -4.35 -6.62
CA ASP A 24 -7.36 -5.23 -5.63
C ASP A 24 -7.29 -4.48 -4.28
N THR A 25 -8.06 -3.40 -4.15
CA THR A 25 -8.53 -2.85 -2.89
C THR A 25 -9.72 -3.69 -2.45
N GLY A 26 -9.55 -5.02 -2.45
CA GLY A 26 -10.46 -5.99 -1.87
C GLY A 26 -10.49 -5.92 -0.34
N THR A 27 -10.54 -4.71 0.20
CA THR A 27 -10.90 -4.42 1.59
C THR A 27 -11.60 -3.08 1.53
N THR A 28 -12.90 -3.11 1.24
CA THR A 28 -13.79 -2.02 1.61
C THR A 28 -13.59 -1.80 3.11
N PRO A 29 -12.98 -0.68 3.56
CA PRO A 29 -12.85 -0.47 4.99
C PRO A 29 -14.26 -0.24 5.52
N ASP A 30 -14.74 -1.16 6.36
CA ASP A 30 -15.92 -0.92 7.17
C ASP A 30 -15.70 0.38 7.95
N ALA A 31 -16.58 1.36 7.76
CA ALA A 31 -16.41 2.72 8.26
C ALA A 31 -16.43 2.83 9.81
N ASN A 32 -16.54 1.71 10.52
CA ASN A 32 -16.40 1.62 11.98
C ASN A 32 -15.16 0.84 12.46
N SER A 33 -14.34 0.28 11.57
CA SER A 33 -13.06 -0.32 11.93
C SER A 33 -11.93 0.66 11.60
N PHE A 34 -11.60 1.54 12.53
CA PHE A 34 -10.37 2.35 12.49
C PHE A 34 -9.11 1.49 12.74
N GLU A 35 -9.09 0.26 12.22
CA GLU A 35 -7.95 -0.62 12.30
C GLU A 35 -6.80 0.04 11.56
N THR A 36 -5.74 0.33 12.30
CA THR A 36 -4.59 1.05 11.76
C THR A 36 -4.00 0.19 10.65
N PRO A 37 -3.79 0.72 9.43
CA PRO A 37 -3.43 -0.11 8.28
C PRO A 37 -2.13 -0.86 8.55
N VAL A 38 -2.18 -2.19 8.41
CA VAL A 38 -1.04 -3.10 8.57
C VAL A 38 -0.52 -3.48 7.19
N ARG A 39 0.80 -3.35 6.98
CA ARG A 39 1.47 -3.79 5.75
C ARG A 39 2.34 -5.01 6.02
N ARG A 40 2.26 -6.04 5.17
CA ARG A 40 3.12 -7.25 5.24
C ARG A 40 4.17 -7.24 4.13
N GLY A 41 5.42 -7.49 4.46
CA GLY A 41 6.51 -7.66 3.50
C GLY A 41 7.88 -7.66 4.16
N SER A 42 8.94 -7.56 3.35
CA SER A 42 10.28 -7.32 3.88
C SER A 42 10.39 -5.86 4.30
N VAL A 43 10.87 -5.62 5.52
CA VAL A 43 10.95 -4.29 6.11
C VAL A 43 12.40 -3.89 6.26
N ASP A 44 12.76 -2.79 5.61
CA ASP A 44 14.05 -2.13 5.77
C ASP A 44 13.83 -0.83 6.54
N LEU A 45 14.52 -0.67 7.66
CA LEU A 45 14.45 0.52 8.51
C LEU A 45 15.84 1.06 8.74
N ARG A 46 15.99 2.38 8.66
CA ARG A 46 17.24 3.06 9.04
C ARG A 46 16.96 4.12 10.10
N THR A 47 17.70 4.07 11.19
CA THR A 47 17.64 5.09 12.24
C THR A 47 18.49 6.31 11.87
N ARG A 48 18.25 7.43 12.56
CA ARG A 48 19.03 8.67 12.40
C ARG A 48 20.47 8.52 12.86
N ASP A 49 20.73 7.63 13.83
CA ASP A 49 22.06 7.28 14.31
C ASP A 49 22.86 6.40 13.32
N GLY A 50 22.22 5.98 12.23
CA GLY A 50 22.85 5.22 11.15
C GLY A 50 22.70 3.70 11.26
N GLU A 51 22.00 3.21 12.28
CA GLU A 51 21.66 1.79 12.42
C GLU A 51 20.68 1.37 11.31
N ALA A 52 20.92 0.19 10.73
CA ALA A 52 20.06 -0.40 9.72
C ALA A 52 19.49 -1.72 10.26
N VAL A 53 18.17 -1.84 10.20
CA VAL A 53 17.41 -3.00 10.64
C VAL A 53 16.71 -3.59 9.41
N HIS A 54 16.83 -4.90 9.25
CA HIS A 54 16.20 -5.65 8.17
C HIS A 54 15.36 -6.79 8.75
N HIS A 55 14.11 -6.89 8.28
CA HIS A 55 13.21 -8.00 8.56
C HIS A 55 12.77 -8.64 7.23
N ASP A 56 13.05 -9.92 7.02
CA ASP A 56 12.70 -10.63 5.77
C ASP A 56 11.19 -10.74 5.54
N GLU A 57 10.44 -11.11 6.58
CA GLU A 57 8.97 -11.17 6.56
C GLU A 57 8.43 -10.58 7.86
N ALA A 58 7.79 -9.42 7.76
CA ALA A 58 7.19 -8.75 8.90
C ALA A 58 5.93 -7.96 8.53
N PHE A 59 5.17 -7.63 9.57
CA PHE A 59 3.97 -6.83 9.57
C PHE A 59 4.28 -5.48 10.23
N VAL A 60 4.03 -4.39 9.52
CA VAL A 60 4.24 -3.02 9.99
C VAL A 60 2.90 -2.34 10.21
N ARG A 61 2.67 -1.87 11.42
CA ARG A 61 1.56 -0.96 11.77
C ARG A 61 2.10 0.46 11.88
N TYR A 62 1.45 1.37 11.16
CA TYR A 62 1.78 2.79 11.16
C TYR A 62 1.03 3.49 12.29
N GLU A 63 1.62 3.56 13.47
CA GLU A 63 1.03 4.34 14.57
C GLU A 63 1.33 5.82 14.40
N ARG A 64 0.64 6.64 15.21
CA ARG A 64 0.83 8.10 15.21
C ARG A 64 2.28 8.48 15.47
N GLU A 65 2.90 7.87 16.49
CA GLU A 65 4.22 8.26 17.00
C GLU A 65 5.34 7.26 16.67
N ALA A 66 5.01 6.07 16.17
CA ALA A 66 5.97 5.00 15.94
C ALA A 66 5.59 4.10 14.75
N PHE A 67 6.58 3.40 14.22
CA PHE A 67 6.38 2.21 13.39
C PHE A 67 6.45 0.99 14.30
N VAL A 68 5.40 0.18 14.32
CA VAL A 68 5.37 -1.06 15.10
C VAL A 68 5.56 -2.21 14.13
N VAL A 69 6.61 -3.00 14.33
CA VAL A 69 6.97 -4.13 13.49
C VAL A 69 6.74 -5.42 14.28
N SER A 70 6.11 -6.40 13.65
CA SER A 70 5.90 -7.74 14.21
C SER A 70 6.22 -8.79 13.15
N THR A 71 6.90 -9.86 13.52
CA THR A 71 7.22 -10.96 12.58
C THR A 71 6.04 -11.92 12.37
N ASP A 72 5.11 -11.97 13.32
CA ASP A 72 3.99 -12.94 13.36
C ASP A 72 2.62 -12.28 13.17
N GLY A 73 2.56 -10.94 13.13
CA GLY A 73 1.31 -10.19 12.96
C GLY A 73 0.43 -10.12 14.21
N SER A 74 0.80 -10.83 15.29
CA SER A 74 0.05 -10.89 16.55
C SER A 74 0.11 -9.60 17.40
N PHE A 75 0.94 -8.62 17.04
CA PHE A 75 1.15 -7.32 17.71
C PHE A 75 1.21 -7.33 19.27
N ALA A 76 1.53 -8.48 19.88
CA ALA A 76 1.68 -8.65 21.31
C ALA A 76 3.02 -8.06 21.76
N GLY A 77 3.03 -7.32 22.87
CA GLY A 77 4.16 -6.49 23.31
C GLY A 77 5.52 -7.21 23.38
N GLU A 78 5.52 -8.51 23.67
CA GLU A 78 6.75 -9.32 23.77
C GLU A 78 7.35 -9.71 22.40
N ARG A 79 6.58 -9.56 21.31
CA ARG A 79 6.93 -9.96 19.93
C ARG A 79 6.75 -8.83 18.94
N THR A 80 6.77 -7.60 19.44
CA THR A 80 6.69 -6.37 18.65
C THR A 80 7.86 -5.49 18.95
N GLU A 81 8.52 -5.04 17.90
CA GLU A 81 9.50 -3.98 17.98
C GLU A 81 8.85 -2.64 17.63
N ARG A 82 9.13 -1.62 18.43
CA ARG A 82 8.51 -0.31 18.31
C ARG A 82 9.60 0.71 18.04
N TYR A 83 9.53 1.33 16.86
CA TYR A 83 10.50 2.32 16.40
C TYR A 83 9.86 3.71 16.38
N PRO A 84 10.20 4.61 17.33
CA PRO A 84 9.67 5.98 17.34
C PRO A 84 10.01 6.73 16.05
N LYS A 85 9.05 7.47 15.49
CA LYS A 85 9.29 8.28 14.28
C LYS A 85 10.36 9.36 14.49
N SER A 86 10.60 9.77 15.74
CA SER A 86 11.67 10.70 16.10
C SER A 86 13.07 10.15 15.82
N VAL A 87 13.27 8.84 15.90
CA VAL A 87 14.56 8.17 15.71
C VAL A 87 14.72 7.53 14.34
N VAL A 88 13.62 7.31 13.61
CA VAL A 88 13.65 6.72 12.27
C VAL A 88 13.97 7.80 11.23
N ALA A 89 14.97 7.53 10.40
CA ALA A 89 15.31 8.37 9.25
C ALA A 89 14.42 8.01 8.05
N TRP A 90 14.25 6.72 7.76
CA TRP A 90 13.33 6.22 6.74
C TRP A 90 12.95 4.76 7.00
N ILE A 91 11.85 4.33 6.39
CA ILE A 91 11.36 2.94 6.39
C ILE A 91 10.85 2.59 5.00
N GLN A 92 11.14 1.38 4.54
CA GLN A 92 10.65 0.83 3.28
C GLN A 92 10.06 -0.55 3.52
N VAL A 93 8.89 -0.81 2.95
CA VAL A 93 8.27 -2.14 2.93
C VAL A 93 8.28 -2.64 1.50
N ARG A 94 8.99 -3.74 1.25
CA ARG A 94 9.08 -4.41 -0.05
C ARG A 94 8.12 -5.60 -0.06
N HIS A 95 7.18 -5.59 -1.01
CA HIS A 95 6.35 -6.76 -1.27
C HIS A 95 7.08 -7.70 -2.22
N PRO A 96 7.11 -9.02 -1.96
CA PRO A 96 7.61 -9.97 -2.94
C PRO A 96 6.74 -9.84 -4.20
N ARG A 97 7.39 -9.58 -5.34
CA ARG A 97 6.70 -9.56 -6.64
C ARG A 97 6.14 -10.96 -6.88
N ARG A 98 4.82 -11.05 -7.05
CA ARG A 98 4.14 -12.27 -7.50
C ARG A 98 4.33 -12.43 -9.00
#